data_AF-A0A402AUH1-F1
#
_entry.id   AF-A0A402AUH1-F1
#
_cell.length_a   1.000
_cell.length_b   1.000
_cell.length_c   1.000
_cell.angle_alpha   90.00
_cell.angle_beta   90.00
_cell.angle_gamma   90.00
#
_symmetry.space_group_name_H-M   'P 1'
#
loop_
_entity.id
_entity.type
_entity.pdbx_description
1 polymer ?
#
loop_
_entity_poly.entity_id
_entity_poly.type
_entity_poly.pdbx_seq_one_letter_code
_entity_poly.pdbx_strand_id
1 'polypeptide(L)' 'MDIKEQYLQSIYHWYPEFMVQNVELVAHGQNNDILIINDEFIFRFPSRSDLTHCYTSTC' A
#
# COMPACT_ATOMS: atom_id res chain seq x y z
N MET A 1 9.83 -10.34 5.51
CA MET A 1 8.60 -10.38 4.70
C MET A 1 8.64 -9.19 3.77
N ASP A 2 8.42 -9.42 2.49
CA ASP A 2 8.42 -8.37 1.48
C ASP A 2 7.18 -7.47 1.67
N ILE A 3 7.34 -6.14 1.53
CA ILE A 3 6.25 -5.19 1.77
C ILE A 3 5.14 -5.30 0.71
N LYS A 4 5.51 -5.68 -0.52
CA LYS A 4 4.58 -5.93 -1.62
C LYS A 4 3.65 -7.10 -1.28
N GLU A 5 4.19 -8.17 -0.68
CA GLU A 5 3.38 -9.34 -0.27
C GLU A 5 2.33 -8.96 0.79
N GLN A 6 2.67 -8.09 1.73
CA GLN A 6 1.72 -7.62 2.77
C GLN A 6 0.58 -6.78 2.16
N TYR A 7 0.90 -5.94 1.19
CA TYR A 7 -0.11 -5.18 0.47
C TYR A 7 -1.02 -6.06 -0.38
N LEU A 8 -0.46 -7.05 -1.07
CA LEU A 8 -1.25 -8.00 -1.85
C LEU A 8 -2.18 -8.84 -0.97
N GLN A 9 -1.72 -9.30 0.19
CA GLN A 9 -2.57 -9.99 1.15
C GLN A 9 -3.74 -9.11 1.60
N SER A 10 -3.49 -7.81 1.85
CA SER A 10 -4.54 -6.86 2.21
C SER A 10 -5.56 -6.70 1.08
N ILE A 11 -5.10 -6.58 -0.16
CA ILE A 11 -5.97 -6.46 -1.33
C ILE A 11 -6.82 -7.72 -1.51
N TYR A 12 -6.23 -8.92 -1.44
CA TYR A 12 -6.98 -10.17 -1.56
C TYR A 12 -7.99 -10.37 -0.42
N HIS A 13 -7.69 -9.86 0.77
CA HIS A 13 -8.64 -9.91 1.90
C HIS A 13 -9.88 -9.05 1.66
N TRP A 14 -9.69 -7.81 1.18
CA TRP A 14 -10.79 -6.86 0.95
C TRP A 14 -11.49 -7.04 -0.41
N TYR A 15 -10.77 -7.55 -1.40
CA TYR A 15 -11.23 -7.74 -2.78
C TYR A 15 -10.89 -9.15 -3.28
N PRO A 16 -11.58 -10.19 -2.78
CA PRO A 16 -11.24 -11.59 -3.07
C PRO A 16 -11.38 -11.99 -4.54
N GLU A 17 -12.22 -11.28 -5.30
CA GLU A 17 -12.44 -11.51 -6.74
C GLU A 17 -11.52 -10.65 -7.63
N PHE A 18 -10.67 -9.81 -7.03
CA PHE A 18 -9.78 -8.95 -7.78
C PHE A 18 -8.62 -9.75 -8.38
N MET A 19 -8.63 -9.88 -9.71
CA MET A 19 -7.58 -10.61 -10.43
C MET A 19 -6.34 -9.74 -10.57
N VAL A 20 -5.26 -10.17 -9.91
CA VAL A 20 -3.95 -9.51 -9.98
C VAL A 20 -3.08 -10.26 -11.00
N GLN A 21 -2.70 -9.59 -12.08
CA GLN A 21 -1.85 -10.11 -13.15
C GLN A 21 -0.43 -9.52 -13.09
N ASN A 22 -0.35 -8.20 -12.90
CA ASN A 22 0.92 -7.47 -12.76
C ASN A 22 0.90 -6.59 -11.51
N VAL A 23 2.04 -6.45 -10.84
CA VAL A 23 2.18 -5.64 -9.62
C VAL A 23 3.53 -4.95 -9.62
N GLU A 24 3.50 -3.63 -9.64
CA GLU A 24 4.66 -2.77 -9.50
C GLU A 24 4.59 -2.01 -8.17
N LEU A 25 5.64 -2.12 -7.35
CA LEU A 25 5.79 -1.29 -6.17
C LEU A 25 6.57 -0.04 -6.57
N VAL A 26 5.89 1.09 -6.58
CA VAL A 26 6.47 2.41 -6.85
C VAL A 26 6.70 3.10 -5.50
N ALA A 27 7.87 2.87 -4.92
CA ALA A 27 8.29 3.48 -3.65
C ALA A 27 8.83 4.92 -3.86
N HIS A 28 8.03 5.81 -4.46
CA HIS A 28 8.42 7.19 -4.78
C HIS A 28 7.64 8.27 -4.01
N GLY A 29 7.23 7.97 -2.78
CA GLY A 29 6.68 8.96 -1.85
C GLY A 29 7.36 8.92 -0.49
N GLN A 30 7.70 10.07 0.08
CA GLN A 30 8.18 10.15 1.47
C GLN A 30 7.12 9.64 2.48
N ASN A 31 5.84 9.65 2.07
CA ASN A 31 4.68 9.47 2.94
C ASN A 31 3.73 8.34 2.49
N ASN A 32 3.88 7.80 1.27
CA ASN A 32 2.97 6.77 0.77
C ASN A 32 3.73 5.74 -0.06
N ASP A 33 3.42 4.47 0.17
CA ASP A 33 3.80 3.37 -0.70
C ASP A 33 2.71 3.20 -1.77
N ILE A 34 3.12 3.15 -3.04
CA ILE A 34 2.20 3.05 -4.17
C ILE A 34 2.36 1.68 -4.82
N LEU A 35 1.26 0.94 -4.95
CA LEU A 35 1.16 -0.27 -5.75
C LEU A 35 0.38 0.03 -7.02
N ILE A 36 1.00 -0.20 -8.17
CA ILE A 36 0.30 -0.21 -9.45
C ILE A 36 -0.04 -1.67 -9.76
N ILE A 37 -1.31 -1.95 -10.03
CA ILE A 37 -1.81 -3.29 -10.32
C ILE A 37 -2.47 -3.31 -11.69
N ASN A 38 -2.11 -4.32 -12.49
CA ASN A 38 -2.58 -4.52 -13.86
C ASN A 38 -2.36 -3.30 -14.77
N ASP A 39 -1.38 -2.45 -14.42
CA ASP A 39 -1.08 -1.20 -15.14
C ASP A 39 -2.29 -0.22 -15.24
N GLU A 40 -3.32 -0.44 -14.42
CA GLU A 40 -4.60 0.28 -14.46
C GLU A 40 -5.00 0.82 -13.08
N PHE A 41 -4.77 0.04 -12.02
CA PHE A 41 -5.20 0.37 -10.66
C PHE A 41 -4.05 0.91 -9.82
N ILE A 42 -4.30 1.97 -9.05
CA ILE A 42 -3.33 2.57 -8.13
C ILE A 42 -3.84 2.37 -6.70
N PHE A 43 -3.13 1.55 -5.93
CA PHE A 43 -3.34 1.40 -4.50
C PHE A 43 -2.32 2.25 -3.74
N ARG A 44 -2.81 3.04 -2.78
CA ARG A 44 -1.96 3.88 -1.93
C ARG A 44 -2.03 3.37 -0.50
N PHE A 45 -0.87 3.12 0.07
CA PHE A 45 -0.72 2.72 1.46
C PHE A 45 0.01 3.83 2.21
N PRO A 46 -0.47 4.25 3.39
CA PRO A 46 0.25 5.22 4.21
C PRO A 46 1.58 4.64 4.66
N SER A 47 2.65 5.40 4.49
CA SER A 47 3.96 5.03 5.03
C SER A 47 3.88 5.01 6.55
N ARG A 48 4.58 4.03 7.16
CA ARG A 48 4.63 3.87 8.62
C ARG A 48 5.07 5.14 9.35
N SER A 49 5.79 6.03 8.66
CA SER A 49 6.30 7.32 9.14
C SER A 49 5.21 8.34 9.51
N ASP A 50 4.10 8.39 8.77
CA ASP A 50 3.02 9.36 9.01
C ASP A 50 2.18 9.00 10.25
N LEU A 51 2.08 7.70 10.57
CA LEU A 51 1.34 7.26 11.76
C LEU A 51 2.05 7.71 13.05
N THR A 52 3.38 7.83 13.07
CA THR A 52 4.14 8.32 14.23
C THR A 52 3.95 9.81 14.54
N HIS A 53 3.57 10.63 13.56
CA HIS A 53 3.30 12.06 13.79
C HIS A 53 1.94 12.30 14.46
N CYS A 54 0.94 11.46 14.22
CA CYS A 54 -0.38 11.61 14.84
C CYS A 54 -0.48 11.10 16.28
N TYR A 55 0.46 10.26 16.76
CA TYR A 55 0.45 9.76 18.15
C TYR A 55 1.24 10.63 19.14
N THR A 56 2.00 11.63 18.68
CA THR A 56 2.86 12.46 19.54
C THR A 56 2.39 13.91 19.67
N SER A 57 1.40 14.34 18.88
CA SER A 57 0.75 15.65 19.06
C SER A 57 -0.59 15.44 19.75
N THR A 58 -0.56 15.52 21.07
CA THR A 58 -1.72 15.54 21.95
C THR A 58 -2.64 16.70 21.56
N CYS A 59 -3.94 16.42 21.44
CA CYS A 59 -5.01 17.42 21.43
C CYS A 59 -4.99 18.29 22.68
#